data_AF-A0A9P7D0F9-F1
#
_entry.id   AF-A0A9P7D0F9-F1
#
_cell.length_a   1.000
_cell.length_b   1.000
_cell.length_c   1.000
_cell.angle_alpha   90.00
_cell.angle_beta   90.00
_cell.angle_gamma   90.00
#
_symmetry.space_group_name_H-M   'P 1'
#
loop_
_entity.id
_entity.type
_entity.pdbx_description
1 polymer ?
#
loop_
_entity_poly.entity_id
_entity_poly.type
_entity_poly.pdbx_seq_one_letter_code
_entity_poly.pdbx_strand_id
1 'polypeptide(L)'
;MRNTPTVVPPFYDSETGAPPPFPPMLTDQLELFGHVDRRPLTLIADEVLVAKASSIIPAARASSSTPAPECKLAKRVLKQSDHSPLPYLKKATFSRSRSRSPMPLPSDSAGSLDSLSDSDSSTSSLPEDLKIPKPPSEPGRPGRGGYTLHEVLDWNPKLYSKFKKNMHQLIEDHLDMTKCASAQSPALLNIVRDKALNSFPDLENYSNLWPINDIIMTCLKYTSGRAR
;
A
#
# COMPACT_ATOMS: atom_id res chain seq x y z
N MET A 1 35.25 20.61 -33.24
CA MET A 1 33.81 20.96 -33.37
C MET A 1 33.42 21.69 -32.10
N ARG A 2 33.04 22.98 -32.20
CA ARG A 2 32.75 23.85 -31.04
C ARG A 2 31.24 23.82 -30.78
N ASN A 3 30.83 23.40 -29.59
CA ASN A 3 29.43 23.34 -29.21
C ASN A 3 29.02 24.71 -28.63
N THR A 4 28.11 25.41 -29.32
CA THR A 4 27.48 26.64 -28.82
C THR A 4 26.26 26.27 -27.97
N PRO A 5 26.12 26.78 -26.74
CA PRO A 5 24.92 26.54 -25.94
C PRO A 5 23.71 27.28 -26.53
N THR A 6 22.65 26.54 -26.79
CA THR A 6 21.33 27.06 -27.17
C THR A 6 20.71 27.77 -25.97
N VAL A 7 20.71 29.10 -26.01
CA VAL A 7 20.00 29.95 -25.04
C VAL A 7 18.51 29.86 -25.34
N VAL A 8 17.76 29.23 -24.43
CA VAL A 8 16.29 29.14 -24.50
C VAL A 8 15.71 30.48 -24.03
N PRO A 9 14.81 31.13 -24.81
CA PRO A 9 14.23 32.41 -24.42
C PRO A 9 13.32 32.22 -23.20
N PRO A 10 13.32 33.15 -22.23
CA PRO A 10 12.38 33.13 -21.13
C PRO A 10 10.96 33.39 -21.64
N PHE A 11 10.04 32.49 -21.30
CA PHE A 11 8.64 32.45 -21.78
C PHE A 11 7.73 33.55 -21.22
N TYR A 12 8.25 34.66 -20.70
CA TYR A 12 7.44 35.67 -20.02
C TYR A 12 7.90 37.10 -20.33
N ASP A 13 7.44 37.64 -21.46
CA ASP A 13 7.33 39.08 -21.63
C ASP A 13 6.28 39.60 -20.63
N SER A 14 6.77 40.19 -19.55
CA SER A 14 6.00 40.69 -18.42
C SER A 14 5.67 42.16 -18.61
N GLU A 15 5.04 42.53 -19.72
CA GLU A 15 4.57 43.90 -19.97
C GLU A 15 3.09 43.91 -20.35
N THR A 16 2.22 43.67 -19.38
CA THR A 16 0.94 44.39 -19.23
C THR A 16 0.43 44.09 -17.83
N GLY A 17 0.21 45.11 -17.00
CA GLY A 17 -0.34 44.99 -15.64
C GLY A 17 -1.80 44.53 -15.57
N ALA A 18 -2.23 43.65 -16.47
CA ALA A 18 -3.52 43.01 -16.44
C ALA A 18 -3.41 41.70 -15.65
N PRO A 19 -4.27 41.48 -14.64
CA PRO A 19 -4.32 40.19 -13.96
C PRO A 19 -4.64 39.08 -14.98
N PRO A 20 -4.01 37.90 -14.87
CA PRO A 20 -4.27 36.80 -15.79
C PRO A 20 -5.78 36.49 -15.80
N PRO A 21 -6.38 36.22 -16.97
CA PRO A 21 -7.79 35.90 -17.06
C PRO A 21 -8.10 34.69 -16.17
N PHE A 22 -9.11 34.84 -15.31
CA PHE A 22 -9.55 33.74 -14.45
C PHE A 22 -9.91 32.55 -15.33
N PRO A 23 -9.39 31.33 -15.03
CA PRO A 23 -9.77 30.15 -15.78
C PRO A 23 -11.30 29.98 -15.70
N PRO A 24 -11.96 29.53 -16.78
CA PRO A 24 -13.40 29.31 -16.78
C PRO A 24 -13.74 28.39 -15.62
N MET A 25 -14.62 28.89 -14.74
CA MET A 25 -15.10 28.20 -13.56
C MET A 25 -15.73 26.89 -14.02
N LEU A 26 -15.07 25.76 -13.76
CA LEU A 26 -15.65 24.45 -13.98
C LEU A 26 -16.82 24.33 -13.01
N THR A 27 -18.02 24.61 -13.50
CA THR A 27 -19.26 24.26 -12.81
C THR A 27 -19.35 22.75 -12.86
N ASP A 28 -18.87 22.10 -11.80
CA ASP A 28 -19.01 20.67 -11.59
C ASP A 28 -20.50 20.32 -11.59
N GLN A 29 -21.01 19.89 -12.75
CA GLN A 29 -22.29 19.22 -12.87
C GLN A 29 -22.16 17.85 -12.20
N LEU A 30 -22.36 17.83 -10.89
CA LEU A 30 -22.72 16.63 -10.14
C LEU A 30 -24.16 16.27 -10.54
N GLU A 31 -24.32 15.62 -11.69
CA GLU A 31 -25.50 14.80 -11.94
C GLU A 31 -25.49 13.62 -10.98
N LEU A 32 -26.13 13.87 -9.85
CA LEU A 32 -26.48 12.94 -8.81
C LEU A 32 -27.46 11.93 -9.42
N PHE A 33 -26.96 10.82 -9.95
CA PHE A 33 -27.80 9.69 -10.34
C PHE A 33 -28.48 9.11 -9.10
N GLY A 34 -29.67 9.64 -8.80
CA GLY A 34 -30.66 9.00 -7.97
C GLY A 34 -31.20 7.77 -8.69
N HIS A 35 -30.64 6.60 -8.36
CA HIS A 35 -31.38 5.35 -8.46
C HIS A 35 -31.69 4.86 -7.05
N VAL A 36 -32.79 5.41 -6.54
CA VAL A 36 -33.58 4.81 -5.48
C VAL A 36 -34.31 3.59 -6.08
N ASP A 37 -34.55 2.59 -5.23
CA ASP A 37 -35.38 1.39 -5.43
C ASP A 37 -34.71 0.14 -6.03
N ARG A 38 -34.19 -0.73 -5.15
CA ARG A 38 -34.95 -1.90 -4.65
C ARG A 38 -34.06 -2.80 -3.79
N ARG A 39 -34.33 -2.83 -2.48
CA ARG A 39 -34.02 -3.98 -1.61
C ARG A 39 -34.80 -5.20 -2.10
N PRO A 40 -34.23 -6.41 -1.96
CA PRO A 40 -35.04 -7.47 -1.38
C PRO A 40 -34.32 -8.18 -0.23
N LEU A 41 -35.09 -8.26 0.85
CA LEU A 41 -35.18 -9.28 1.90
C LEU A 41 -33.91 -9.98 2.41
N THR A 42 -33.62 -9.66 3.67
CA THR A 42 -33.03 -10.54 4.68
C THR A 42 -33.81 -11.85 4.81
N LEU A 43 -33.14 -12.99 4.59
CA LEU A 43 -33.56 -14.27 5.16
C LEU A 43 -32.88 -14.44 6.51
N ILE A 44 -33.69 -14.39 7.56
CA ILE A 44 -33.35 -14.76 8.92
C ILE A 44 -33.49 -16.29 8.98
N ALA A 45 -32.37 -17.00 9.18
CA ALA A 45 -32.39 -18.40 9.56
C ALA A 45 -32.39 -18.46 11.09
N ASP A 46 -33.52 -18.88 11.66
CA ASP A 46 -33.73 -19.12 13.07
C ASP A 46 -33.41 -20.60 13.34
N GLU A 47 -32.20 -20.90 13.80
CA GLU A 47 -31.81 -22.24 14.26
C GLU A 47 -32.00 -22.30 15.78
N VAL A 48 -33.12 -22.89 16.18
CA VAL A 48 -33.50 -23.19 17.56
C VAL A 48 -32.56 -24.26 18.12
N LEU A 49 -31.66 -23.87 19.03
CA LEU A 49 -30.84 -24.80 19.81
C LEU A 49 -31.69 -25.49 20.90
N VAL A 50 -32.06 -26.75 20.67
CA VAL A 50 -32.52 -27.66 21.73
C VAL A 50 -31.29 -28.20 22.46
N ALA A 51 -31.13 -27.79 23.71
CA ALA A 51 -30.23 -28.45 24.65
C ALA A 51 -30.84 -29.78 25.10
N LYS A 52 -30.07 -30.88 24.99
CA LYS A 52 -30.32 -32.07 25.82
C LYS A 52 -29.00 -32.72 26.22
N ALA A 53 -28.80 -32.74 27.53
CA ALA A 53 -27.66 -33.34 28.20
C ALA A 53 -27.82 -34.86 28.38
N SER A 54 -26.67 -35.46 28.71
CA SER A 54 -26.45 -36.73 29.41
C SER A 54 -26.17 -37.98 28.57
N SER A 55 -24.86 -38.28 28.50
CA SER A 55 -24.17 -39.52 28.92
C SER A 55 -24.77 -40.89 28.52
N ILE A 56 -23.96 -41.69 27.82
CA ILE A 56 -23.45 -43.03 28.23
C ILE A 56 -22.82 -43.72 26.99
N ILE A 57 -21.54 -44.10 27.11
CA ILE A 57 -20.73 -44.99 26.23
C ILE A 57 -21.11 -46.44 26.65
N PRO A 58 -21.18 -47.52 25.81
CA PRO A 58 -20.09 -47.96 24.91
C PRO A 58 -20.41 -48.80 23.64
N ALA A 59 -19.32 -49.00 22.87
CA ALA A 59 -18.94 -50.21 22.13
C ALA A 59 -19.37 -50.43 20.65
N ALA A 60 -18.30 -50.64 19.87
CA ALA A 60 -18.15 -51.54 18.72
C ALA A 60 -18.68 -51.14 17.32
N ARG A 61 -17.69 -51.08 16.41
CA ARG A 61 -17.70 -51.47 14.99
C ARG A 61 -18.80 -50.91 14.09
N ALA A 62 -18.40 -50.07 13.13
CA ALA A 62 -18.59 -50.36 11.70
C ALA A 62 -17.89 -49.28 10.85
N SER A 63 -17.11 -49.75 9.88
CA SER A 63 -16.57 -48.98 8.76
C SER A 63 -17.72 -48.39 7.94
N SER A 64 -17.74 -47.08 7.71
CA SER A 64 -18.39 -46.52 6.51
C SER A 64 -17.79 -45.16 6.14
N SER A 65 -17.29 -45.16 4.91
CA SER A 65 -16.93 -44.02 4.07
C SER A 65 -17.88 -42.83 4.23
N THR A 66 -17.33 -41.64 4.51
CA THR A 66 -18.03 -40.36 4.33
C THR A 66 -17.42 -39.64 3.12
N PRO A 67 -18.21 -39.30 2.09
CA PRO A 67 -17.72 -38.58 0.92
C PRO A 67 -17.46 -37.10 1.25
N ALA A 68 -16.30 -36.62 0.84
CA ALA A 68 -15.89 -35.22 0.94
C ALA A 68 -16.83 -34.30 0.13
N PRO A 69 -17.14 -33.08 0.62
CA PRO A 69 -17.92 -32.12 -0.14
C PRO A 69 -17.10 -31.56 -1.31
N GLU A 70 -17.53 -31.92 -2.51
CA GLU A 70 -17.01 -31.46 -3.79
C GLU A 70 -17.27 -29.96 -3.96
N CYS A 71 -16.25 -29.13 -3.72
CA CYS A 71 -16.32 -27.70 -4.02
C CYS A 71 -16.23 -27.50 -5.55
N LYS A 72 -17.39 -27.42 -6.21
CA LYS A 72 -17.49 -27.12 -7.64
C LYS A 72 -16.98 -25.70 -7.91
N LEU A 73 -15.77 -25.64 -8.45
CA LEU A 73 -15.10 -24.45 -8.95
C LEU A 73 -15.86 -23.91 -10.18
N ALA A 74 -16.64 -22.84 -10.00
CA ALA A 74 -17.25 -22.12 -11.10
C ALA A 74 -16.17 -21.42 -11.95
N LYS A 75 -15.98 -21.90 -13.18
CA LYS A 75 -15.16 -21.27 -14.21
C LYS A 75 -15.82 -19.96 -14.64
N ARG A 76 -15.30 -18.81 -14.22
CA ARG A 76 -15.63 -17.52 -14.84
C ARG A 76 -14.92 -17.43 -16.18
N VAL A 77 -15.73 -17.41 -17.23
CA VAL A 77 -15.36 -17.12 -18.62
C VAL A 77 -14.72 -15.73 -18.68
N LEU A 78 -13.46 -15.66 -19.11
CA LEU A 78 -12.80 -14.41 -19.50
C LEU A 78 -13.55 -13.87 -20.72
N LYS A 79 -14.20 -12.73 -20.56
CA LYS A 79 -14.71 -11.93 -21.67
C LYS A 79 -13.55 -11.04 -22.14
N GLN A 80 -12.86 -11.46 -23.19
CA GLN A 80 -11.93 -10.63 -23.94
C GLN A 80 -12.73 -9.47 -24.56
N SER A 81 -12.36 -8.24 -24.23
CA SER A 81 -12.82 -7.05 -24.95
C SER A 81 -11.63 -6.46 -25.70
N ASP A 82 -11.54 -6.81 -26.98
CA ASP A 82 -10.76 -6.10 -27.98
C ASP A 82 -11.40 -4.73 -28.24
N HIS A 83 -10.80 -3.63 -27.80
CA HIS A 83 -11.00 -2.32 -28.42
C HIS A 83 -9.75 -1.44 -28.31
N SER A 84 -9.05 -1.39 -29.44
CA SER A 84 -8.47 -0.23 -30.13
C SER A 84 -7.51 0.75 -29.42
N PRO A 85 -6.37 1.08 -30.07
CA PRO A 85 -5.45 2.12 -29.62
C PRO A 85 -5.94 3.50 -30.10
N LEU A 86 -5.95 4.49 -29.21
CA LEU A 86 -5.96 5.90 -29.64
C LEU A 86 -4.91 6.73 -28.89
N PRO A 87 -4.28 7.67 -29.61
CA PRO A 87 -3.09 8.41 -29.17
C PRO A 87 -3.49 9.72 -28.48
N TYR A 88 -2.49 10.47 -28.01
CA TYR A 88 -2.53 11.79 -27.36
C TYR A 88 -2.74 11.73 -25.83
N LEU A 89 -1.70 11.79 -25.00
CA LEU A 89 -0.75 12.90 -24.78
C LEU A 89 -1.42 14.18 -24.25
N LYS A 90 -1.30 14.40 -22.93
CA LYS A 90 -0.84 15.67 -22.34
C LYS A 90 -0.52 15.47 -20.85
N LYS A 91 0.77 15.39 -20.52
CA LYS A 91 1.29 15.44 -19.15
C LYS A 91 1.40 16.90 -18.74
N ALA A 92 0.63 17.32 -17.75
CA ALA A 92 0.85 18.60 -17.06
C ALA A 92 1.73 18.34 -15.84
N THR A 93 3.00 18.70 -15.96
CA THR A 93 4.00 18.67 -14.89
C THR A 93 3.76 19.87 -13.99
N PHE A 94 3.15 19.68 -12.81
CA PHE A 94 3.10 20.73 -11.79
C PHE A 94 4.42 20.74 -11.01
N SER A 95 5.36 21.58 -11.43
CA SER A 95 6.51 21.96 -10.60
C SER A 95 6.02 22.89 -9.48
N ARG A 96 5.87 22.35 -8.27
CA ARG A 96 5.58 23.15 -7.07
C ARG A 96 6.85 23.87 -6.63
N SER A 97 7.03 25.11 -7.08
CA SER A 97 8.09 26.00 -6.63
C SER A 97 7.91 26.31 -5.14
N ARG A 98 8.75 25.70 -4.30
CA ARG A 98 8.87 26.04 -2.88
C ARG A 98 9.67 27.35 -2.79
N SER A 99 8.96 28.46 -2.60
CA SER A 99 9.56 29.74 -2.23
C SER A 99 10.22 29.57 -0.86
N ARG A 100 11.56 29.55 -0.84
CA ARG A 100 12.38 29.43 0.36
C ARG A 100 13.02 30.80 0.59
N SER A 101 12.45 31.55 1.53
CA SER A 101 13.05 32.79 2.02
C SER A 101 14.38 32.47 2.74
N PRO A 102 15.46 33.26 2.52
CA PRO A 102 16.68 33.16 3.29
C PRO A 102 16.53 33.94 4.61
N MET A 103 16.67 33.25 5.74
CA MET A 103 16.92 33.86 7.05
C MET A 103 18.43 33.71 7.35
N PRO A 104 19.15 34.76 7.74
CA PRO A 104 20.57 34.67 8.08
C PRO A 104 20.77 34.13 9.51
N LEU A 105 21.79 33.27 9.64
CA LEU A 105 22.38 32.79 10.90
C LEU A 105 22.97 33.94 11.73
N PRO A 106 23.12 33.73 13.04
CA PRO A 106 24.50 33.66 13.55
C PRO A 106 24.73 32.61 14.64
N SER A 107 26.02 32.42 14.90
CA SER A 107 26.65 31.97 16.15
C SER A 107 27.30 30.60 16.13
N ASP A 108 28.62 30.70 15.95
CA ASP A 108 29.64 29.74 16.33
C ASP A 108 29.45 29.29 17.78
N SER A 109 29.46 27.98 18.00
CA SER A 109 29.76 27.42 19.31
C SER A 109 30.58 26.16 19.12
N ALA A 110 31.89 26.33 19.25
CA ALA A 110 32.85 25.24 19.35
C ALA A 110 32.52 24.40 20.61
N GLY A 111 32.33 23.10 20.41
CA GLY A 111 31.92 22.18 21.47
C GLY A 111 32.44 20.79 21.22
N SER A 112 33.66 20.56 21.70
CA SER A 112 34.19 19.30 22.25
C SER A 112 33.93 18.00 21.50
N LEU A 113 35.03 17.55 20.90
CA LEU A 113 35.37 16.17 20.59
C LEU A 113 35.20 15.33 21.87
N ASP A 114 34.53 14.18 21.81
CA ASP A 114 35.04 12.92 22.36
C ASP A 114 34.12 11.71 22.12
N SER A 115 34.77 10.55 22.08
CA SER A 115 34.26 9.19 22.32
C SER A 115 33.60 8.39 21.21
N LEU A 116 34.50 7.73 20.47
CA LEU A 116 34.44 6.39 19.87
C LEU A 116 33.47 5.41 20.55
N SER A 117 32.62 4.77 19.74
CA SER A 117 32.11 3.42 20.03
C SER A 117 31.73 2.74 18.71
N ASP A 118 32.75 2.29 17.97
CA ASP A 118 32.60 1.30 16.90
C ASP A 118 32.22 -0.05 17.53
N SER A 119 30.92 -0.27 17.66
CA SER A 119 30.35 -1.60 17.86
C SER A 119 30.08 -2.20 16.49
N ASP A 120 31.12 -2.80 15.90
CA ASP A 120 31.02 -3.70 14.74
C ASP A 120 30.28 -4.98 15.14
N SER A 121 28.98 -4.84 15.40
CA SER A 121 28.07 -5.98 15.41
C SER A 121 27.98 -6.44 13.96
N SER A 122 28.85 -7.38 13.61
CA SER A 122 28.92 -8.08 12.33
C SER A 122 27.63 -8.89 12.11
N THR A 123 26.51 -8.21 11.88
CA THR A 123 25.42 -8.77 11.11
C THR A 123 25.85 -8.58 9.66
N SER A 124 25.95 -9.68 8.90
CA SER A 124 26.33 -9.71 7.48
C SER A 124 25.25 -9.07 6.60
N SER A 125 24.82 -7.88 6.97
CA SER A 125 23.87 -7.07 6.24
C SER A 125 24.63 -6.46 5.07
N LEU A 126 24.20 -6.84 3.86
CA LEU A 126 24.72 -6.24 2.63
C LEU A 126 24.67 -4.70 2.77
N PRO A 127 25.68 -3.98 2.26
CA PRO A 127 25.68 -2.52 2.30
C PRO A 127 24.34 -2.01 1.77
N GLU A 128 23.73 -1.05 2.48
CA GLU A 128 22.39 -0.52 2.16
C GLU A 128 22.30 -0.03 0.71
N ASP A 129 23.42 0.39 0.12
CA ASP A 129 23.54 0.82 -1.27
C ASP A 129 23.25 -0.28 -2.31
N LEU A 130 23.28 -1.57 -1.93
CA LEU A 130 22.93 -2.70 -2.80
C LEU A 130 21.45 -3.11 -2.68
N LYS A 131 20.72 -2.58 -1.69
CA LYS A 131 19.32 -2.95 -1.47
C LYS A 131 18.41 -2.27 -2.48
N ILE A 132 17.33 -2.95 -2.84
CA ILE A 132 16.34 -2.44 -3.79
C ILE A 132 15.65 -1.21 -3.15
N PRO A 133 15.83 -0.01 -3.72
CA PRO A 133 15.24 1.20 -3.17
C PRO A 133 13.72 1.19 -3.36
N LYS A 134 13.01 1.89 -2.46
CA LYS A 134 11.58 2.15 -2.66
C LYS A 134 11.40 3.01 -3.94
N PRO A 135 10.46 2.66 -4.83
CA PRO A 135 10.19 3.48 -6.01
C PRO A 135 9.70 4.88 -5.62
N PRO A 136 9.93 5.91 -6.44
CA PRO A 136 9.61 7.31 -6.12
C PRO A 136 8.10 7.63 -6.14
N SER A 137 7.23 6.68 -6.46
CA SER A 137 5.79 6.85 -6.59
C SER A 137 5.04 6.57 -5.29
N GLU A 138 3.74 6.92 -5.20
CA GLU A 138 2.91 6.56 -4.04
C GLU A 138 2.29 5.16 -4.21
N PRO A 139 2.28 4.30 -3.18
CA PRO A 139 1.59 3.02 -3.24
C PRO A 139 0.07 3.22 -3.35
N GLY A 140 -0.58 2.49 -4.27
CA GLY A 140 -2.05 2.34 -4.31
C GLY A 140 -2.83 3.35 -5.15
N ARG A 141 -2.19 4.10 -6.05
CA ARG A 141 -2.86 4.97 -7.06
C ARG A 141 -2.52 4.55 -8.50
N PRO A 142 -2.95 3.35 -8.95
CA PRO A 142 -2.73 2.93 -10.33
C PRO A 142 -3.37 3.95 -11.30
N GLY A 143 -2.62 4.35 -12.34
CA GLY A 143 -3.07 5.31 -13.35
C GLY A 143 -2.97 6.79 -12.98
N ARG A 144 -2.62 7.15 -11.73
CA ARG A 144 -2.38 8.54 -11.30
C ARG A 144 -0.93 8.79 -10.83
N GLY A 145 0.01 7.98 -11.31
CA GLY A 145 1.42 8.07 -10.92
C GLY A 145 1.79 7.30 -9.65
N GLY A 146 0.89 6.47 -9.12
CA GLY A 146 1.22 5.48 -8.10
C GLY A 146 1.67 4.15 -8.70
N TYR A 147 2.19 3.26 -7.86
CA TYR A 147 2.52 1.88 -8.23
C TYR A 147 1.63 0.88 -7.51
N THR A 148 1.51 -0.31 -8.09
CA THR A 148 1.01 -1.48 -7.35
C THR A 148 2.19 -2.28 -6.82
N LEU A 149 2.09 -2.75 -5.59
CA LEU A 149 3.18 -3.51 -4.94
C LEU A 149 3.53 -4.78 -5.73
N HIS A 150 2.52 -5.41 -6.34
CA HIS A 150 2.70 -6.57 -7.21
C HIS A 150 3.56 -6.26 -8.44
N GLU A 151 3.34 -5.12 -9.11
CA GLU A 151 4.14 -4.71 -10.29
C GLU A 151 5.60 -4.41 -9.93
N VAL A 152 5.84 -3.77 -8.78
CA VAL A 152 7.20 -3.36 -8.41
C VAL A 152 8.05 -4.51 -7.89
N LEU A 153 7.44 -5.46 -7.19
CA LEU A 153 8.17 -6.63 -6.70
C LEU A 153 8.50 -7.62 -7.83
N ASP A 154 7.70 -7.64 -8.90
CA ASP A 154 7.81 -8.62 -10.00
C ASP A 154 7.86 -10.08 -9.52
N TRP A 155 7.16 -10.37 -8.42
CA TRP A 155 7.11 -11.70 -7.84
C TRP A 155 6.13 -12.58 -8.60
N ASN A 156 6.36 -13.90 -8.55
CA ASN A 156 5.38 -14.86 -9.00
C ASN A 156 4.02 -14.60 -8.31
N PRO A 157 2.90 -14.53 -9.04
CA PRO A 157 1.60 -14.18 -8.46
C PRO A 157 1.16 -15.11 -7.33
N LYS A 158 1.59 -16.39 -7.35
CA LYS A 158 1.35 -17.34 -6.26
C LYS A 158 2.13 -16.97 -5.00
N LEU A 159 3.39 -16.58 -5.16
CA LEU A 159 4.28 -16.16 -4.06
C LEU A 159 3.77 -14.85 -3.46
N TYR A 160 3.46 -13.85 -4.29
CA TYR A 160 2.87 -12.59 -3.84
C TYR A 160 1.56 -12.80 -3.08
N SER A 161 0.69 -13.70 -3.57
CA SER A 161 -0.57 -14.03 -2.88
C SER A 161 -0.33 -14.67 -1.51
N LYS A 162 0.68 -15.54 -1.39
CA LYS A 162 1.08 -16.15 -0.12
C LYS A 162 1.62 -15.10 0.86
N PHE A 163 2.51 -14.23 0.37
CA PHE A 163 3.06 -13.11 1.13
C PHE A 163 1.96 -12.19 1.65
N LYS A 164 1.06 -11.73 0.77
CA LYS A 164 -0.05 -10.86 1.15
C LYS A 164 -0.95 -11.49 2.22
N LYS A 165 -1.32 -12.76 2.07
CA LYS A 165 -2.14 -13.48 3.07
C LYS A 165 -1.43 -13.60 4.42
N ASN A 166 -0.15 -13.96 4.41
CA ASN A 166 0.64 -14.06 5.63
C ASN A 166 0.76 -12.71 6.34
N MET A 167 1.05 -11.63 5.60
CA MET A 167 1.11 -10.28 6.15
C MET A 167 -0.23 -9.84 6.76
N HIS A 168 -1.36 -10.12 6.09
CA HIS A 168 -2.67 -9.82 6.65
C HIS A 168 -2.90 -10.53 7.99
N GLN A 169 -2.55 -11.82 8.08
CA GLN A 169 -2.66 -12.58 9.32
C GLN A 169 -1.79 -11.99 10.43
N LEU A 170 -0.52 -11.70 10.14
CA LEU A 170 0.41 -11.10 11.12
C LEU A 170 -0.08 -9.73 11.62
N ILE A 171 -0.70 -8.93 10.74
CA ILE A 171 -1.27 -7.63 11.11
C ILE A 171 -2.48 -7.82 12.03
N GLU A 172 -3.37 -8.75 11.72
CA GLU A 172 -4.55 -9.05 12.54
C GLU A 172 -4.17 -9.62 13.92
N ASP A 173 -3.13 -10.47 13.97
CA ASP A 173 -2.69 -11.13 15.20
C ASP A 173 -1.90 -10.20 16.14
N HIS A 174 -1.19 -9.20 15.60
CA HIS A 174 -0.24 -8.40 16.38
C HIS A 174 -0.49 -6.90 16.40
N LEU A 175 -1.27 -6.36 15.48
CA LEU A 175 -1.55 -4.93 15.41
C LEU A 175 -3.03 -4.64 15.67
N ASP A 176 -3.27 -3.45 16.20
CA ASP A 176 -4.63 -2.99 16.46
C ASP A 176 -5.25 -2.41 15.19
N MET A 177 -6.12 -3.17 14.51
CA MET A 177 -6.73 -2.73 13.25
C MET A 177 -7.60 -1.46 13.38
N THR A 178 -7.94 -1.03 14.60
CA THR A 178 -8.68 0.21 14.86
C THR A 178 -7.82 1.47 14.77
N LYS A 179 -6.49 1.33 14.82
CA LYS A 179 -5.53 2.43 14.83
C LYS A 179 -4.75 2.52 13.52
N CYS A 180 -4.43 3.74 13.12
CA CYS A 180 -3.54 3.98 11.99
C CYS A 180 -2.09 3.61 12.34
N ALA A 181 -1.25 3.40 11.31
CA ALA A 181 0.15 2.98 11.50
C ALA A 181 0.97 3.91 12.42
N SER A 182 0.74 5.22 12.39
CA SER A 182 1.43 6.19 13.24
C SER A 182 1.00 6.15 14.71
N ALA A 183 -0.16 5.56 15.01
CA ALA A 183 -0.66 5.38 16.38
C ALA A 183 -0.38 3.97 16.93
N GLN A 184 0.24 3.09 16.14
CA GLN A 184 0.70 1.78 16.60
C GLN A 184 1.97 1.91 17.44
N SER A 185 2.21 0.94 18.32
CA SER A 185 3.48 0.90 19.04
C SER A 185 4.61 0.44 18.09
N PRO A 186 5.79 1.09 18.14
CA PRO A 186 6.91 0.73 17.29
C PRO A 186 7.44 -0.69 17.59
N ALA A 187 7.30 -1.15 18.83
CA ALA A 187 7.67 -2.50 19.24
C ALA A 187 6.82 -3.57 18.53
N LEU A 188 5.50 -3.38 18.43
CA LEU A 188 4.63 -4.32 17.71
C LEU A 188 4.90 -4.31 16.20
N LEU A 189 5.20 -3.14 15.62
CA LEU A 189 5.62 -3.06 14.22
C LEU A 189 6.90 -3.85 13.95
N ASN A 190 7.88 -3.80 14.86
CA ASN A 190 9.11 -4.59 14.74
C ASN A 190 8.81 -6.10 14.83
N ILE A 191 7.95 -6.54 15.75
CA ILE A 191 7.55 -7.95 15.84
C ILE A 191 6.95 -8.46 14.52
N VAL A 192 6.10 -7.66 13.87
CA VAL A 192 5.53 -8.02 12.55
C VAL A 192 6.61 -8.09 11.48
N ARG A 193 7.56 -7.15 11.46
CA ARG A 193 8.69 -7.15 10.51
C ARG A 193 9.55 -8.40 10.68
N ASP A 194 9.94 -8.72 11.91
CA ASP A 194 10.79 -9.87 12.22
C ASP A 194 10.10 -11.18 11.83
N LYS A 195 8.81 -11.34 12.14
CA LYS A 195 8.02 -12.51 11.74
C LYS A 195 7.86 -12.64 10.23
N ALA A 196 7.69 -11.52 9.53
CA ALA A 196 7.62 -11.49 8.08
C ALA A 196 8.96 -11.87 7.43
N LEU A 197 10.09 -11.36 7.95
CA LEU A 197 11.44 -11.75 7.51
C LEU A 197 11.70 -13.25 7.71
N ASN A 198 11.33 -13.79 8.87
CA ASN A 198 11.45 -15.23 9.13
C ASN A 198 10.62 -16.09 8.14
N SER A 199 9.52 -15.55 7.63
CA SER A 199 8.66 -16.24 6.66
C SER A 199 9.11 -16.05 5.19
N PHE A 200 9.74 -14.92 4.90
CA PHE A 200 10.15 -14.48 3.55
C PHE A 200 11.52 -13.79 3.64
N PRO A 201 12.63 -14.55 3.72
CA PRO A 201 13.98 -13.98 3.87
C PRO A 201 14.41 -13.10 2.69
N ASP A 202 13.82 -13.30 1.50
CA ASP A 202 14.06 -12.47 0.31
C ASP A 202 13.76 -10.98 0.54
N LEU A 203 12.97 -10.65 1.57
CA LEU A 203 12.64 -9.27 1.94
C LEU A 203 13.83 -8.48 2.50
N GLU A 204 14.90 -9.13 2.96
CA GLU A 204 16.12 -8.46 3.43
C GLU A 204 16.83 -7.69 2.31
N ASN A 205 16.58 -8.07 1.06
CA ASN A 205 17.13 -7.40 -0.14
C ASN A 205 16.50 -6.04 -0.41
N TYR A 206 15.44 -5.64 0.31
CA TYR A 206 14.72 -4.40 0.10
C TYR A 206 15.09 -3.37 1.17
N SER A 207 15.42 -2.16 0.73
CA SER A 207 15.80 -1.06 1.62
C SER A 207 14.70 -0.78 2.65
N ASN A 208 15.08 -0.64 3.92
CA ASN A 208 14.16 -0.36 5.03
C ASN A 208 12.93 -1.29 5.11
N LEU A 209 12.98 -2.47 4.50
CA LEU A 209 11.84 -3.40 4.42
C LEU A 209 10.56 -2.71 3.86
N TRP A 210 10.73 -1.84 2.86
CA TRP A 210 9.63 -1.05 2.31
C TRP A 210 8.41 -1.89 1.84
N PRO A 211 8.54 -3.13 1.32
CA PRO A 211 7.37 -3.93 0.96
C PRO A 211 6.49 -4.31 2.16
N ILE A 212 7.12 -4.62 3.29
CA ILE A 212 6.44 -4.94 4.55
C ILE A 212 5.72 -3.70 5.06
N ASN A 213 6.44 -2.58 5.13
CA ASN A 213 5.89 -1.32 5.61
C ASN A 213 4.70 -0.85 4.75
N ASP A 214 4.78 -1.00 3.43
CA ASP A 214 3.70 -0.63 2.52
C ASP A 214 2.43 -1.46 2.74
N ILE A 215 2.54 -2.77 2.96
CA ILE A 215 1.37 -3.60 3.26
C ILE A 215 0.76 -3.20 4.59
N ILE A 216 1.57 -3.01 5.64
CA ILE A 216 1.09 -2.56 6.96
C ILE A 216 0.30 -1.25 6.83
N MET A 217 0.89 -0.25 6.16
CA MET A 217 0.24 1.04 5.95
C MET A 217 -1.07 0.89 5.16
N THR A 218 -1.06 0.07 4.12
CA THR A 218 -2.24 -0.17 3.28
C THR A 218 -3.37 -0.80 4.10
N CYS A 219 -3.10 -1.89 4.81
CA CYS A 219 -4.09 -2.59 5.63
C CYS A 219 -4.68 -1.68 6.71
N LEU A 220 -3.84 -1.00 7.50
CA LEU A 220 -4.29 -0.14 8.60
C LEU A 220 -5.04 1.11 8.12
N LYS A 221 -4.71 1.63 6.93
CA LYS A 221 -5.44 2.74 6.31
C LYS A 221 -6.88 2.34 5.96
N TYR A 222 -7.10 1.15 5.41
CA TYR A 222 -8.44 0.68 5.06
C TYR A 222 -9.30 0.34 6.29
N THR A 223 -8.70 -0.17 7.37
CA THR A 223 -9.43 -0.59 8.56
C THR A 223 -9.82 0.58 9.45
N SER A 224 -8.91 1.52 9.70
CA SER A 224 -9.17 2.71 10.51
C SER A 224 -10.27 3.62 9.94
N GLY A 225 -10.42 3.65 8.61
CA GLY A 225 -11.51 4.37 7.96
C GLY A 225 -12.88 3.69 8.05
N ARG A 226 -12.93 2.38 8.33
CA ARG A 226 -14.16 1.58 8.33
C ARG A 226 -14.70 1.30 9.74
N ALA A 227 -13.90 1.53 10.76
CA ALA A 227 -14.31 1.42 12.17
C ALA A 227 -15.06 2.66 12.70
N ARG A 228 -15.31 3.66 11.86
CA ARG A 228 -16.13 4.86 12.14
C ARG A 228 -17.51 4.71 11.53
#